data_AF-A0A7C5GGU0-F1
#
_entry.id   AF-A0A7C5GGU0-F1
#
_cell.length_a   1.000
_cell.length_b   1.000
_cell.length_c   1.000
_cell.angle_alpha   90.00
_cell.angle_beta   90.00
_cell.angle_gamma   90.00
#
_symmetry.space_group_name_H-M   'P 1'
#
loop_
_entity.id
_entity.type
_entity.pdbx_description
1 polymer ?
#
loop_
_entity_poly.entity_id
_entity_poly.type
_entity_poly.pdbx_seq_one_letter_code
_entity_poly.pdbx_strand_id
1 'polypeptide(L)'
;MFLYRSFLMTKHIQTRLAIAAAIAVTFFTQTSVHAHEYWIEPLNFSPAIDEQVAANLKVGSNLKGQELSYVPQFTVDYRLTDQNGTRRLEGKAGDRPALVFTPERPGLNVISYVSSANRITFQEWEKFNEYLTTQGMTDIAQRHVQRGLPQSGFAERYSRYVKSLIDVGSEQTGQDKLVGMKIELLALSNPYALDDGDELTVQLYFQGTPLGDHQVSIFSQDQARQGELEITRVRTNENGKVSFTLHSGEMYVINAIKMVDVEDQQNLVWESFWGSLTFNMAG
;
A
#
# COMPACT_ATOMS: atom_id res chain seq x y z
N MET A 1 -43.27 -24.59 -78.28
CA MET A 1 -43.34 -26.03 -78.67
C MET A 1 -42.54 -26.80 -77.62
N PHE A 2 -43.19 -27.70 -76.86
CA PHE A 2 -42.61 -28.54 -75.77
C PHE A 2 -42.00 -27.79 -74.55
N LEU A 3 -41.86 -28.42 -73.37
CA LEU A 3 -42.81 -29.20 -72.57
C LEU A 3 -42.25 -29.38 -71.13
N TYR A 4 -43.10 -29.82 -70.21
CA TYR A 4 -42.84 -30.10 -68.78
C TYR A 4 -41.73 -31.13 -68.47
N ARG A 5 -41.16 -31.01 -67.24
CA ARG A 5 -40.64 -32.03 -66.27
C ARG A 5 -39.35 -31.50 -65.62
N SER A 6 -38.97 -31.74 -64.36
CA SER A 6 -39.55 -32.31 -63.11
C SER A 6 -38.65 -31.78 -61.93
N PHE A 7 -38.84 -32.00 -60.62
CA PHE A 7 -39.71 -32.88 -59.81
C PHE A 7 -40.05 -32.18 -58.47
N LEU A 8 -40.44 -32.91 -57.40
CA LEU A 8 -40.52 -32.40 -56.02
C LEU A 8 -39.35 -32.88 -55.16
N MET A 9 -38.93 -32.09 -54.16
CA MET A 9 -38.46 -32.66 -52.88
C MET A 9 -38.75 -31.77 -51.66
N THR A 10 -39.80 -32.17 -50.93
CA THR A 10 -39.91 -32.20 -49.45
C THR A 10 -39.61 -30.96 -48.59
N LYS A 11 -40.68 -30.19 -48.31
CA LYS A 11 -41.22 -29.84 -46.98
C LYS A 11 -40.30 -29.77 -45.72
N HIS A 12 -40.53 -28.67 -44.98
CA HIS A 12 -40.34 -28.46 -43.53
C HIS A 12 -38.91 -28.37 -42.96
N ILE A 13 -38.47 -27.14 -42.65
CA ILE A 13 -38.13 -26.69 -41.29
C ILE A 13 -38.75 -25.29 -41.11
N GLN A 14 -39.67 -25.15 -40.15
CA GLN A 14 -40.09 -23.86 -39.60
C GLN A 14 -39.46 -23.68 -38.21
N THR A 15 -39.39 -22.43 -37.76
CA THR A 15 -39.18 -22.00 -36.37
C THR A 15 -37.72 -21.96 -35.88
N ARG A 16 -37.46 -21.00 -34.98
CA ARG A 16 -36.16 -20.52 -34.46
C ARG A 16 -35.43 -19.61 -35.48
N LEU A 17 -34.93 -18.42 -35.13
CA LEU A 17 -34.83 -17.76 -33.82
C LEU A 17 -35.70 -16.48 -33.77
N ALA A 18 -36.34 -16.26 -32.63
CA ALA A 18 -36.78 -14.94 -32.21
C ALA A 18 -35.81 -14.41 -31.14
N ILE A 19 -35.77 -13.08 -30.96
CA ILE A 19 -35.14 -12.39 -29.82
C ILE A 19 -33.60 -12.53 -29.77
N ALA A 20 -32.91 -11.72 -30.58
CA ALA A 20 -31.54 -11.27 -30.29
C ALA A 20 -31.62 -9.94 -29.51
N ALA A 21 -32.22 -9.96 -28.32
CA ALA A 21 -32.34 -8.78 -27.46
C ALA A 21 -31.33 -8.83 -26.32
N ALA A 22 -30.43 -7.84 -26.30
CA ALA A 22 -29.76 -7.27 -25.14
C ALA A 22 -29.45 -8.21 -23.95
N ILE A 23 -28.35 -8.97 -24.05
CA ILE A 23 -27.55 -9.37 -22.87
C ILE A 23 -26.11 -8.89 -23.08
N ALA A 24 -25.96 -7.57 -23.22
CA ALA A 24 -24.72 -6.91 -22.89
C ALA A 24 -24.66 -6.78 -21.36
N VAL A 25 -24.33 -7.89 -20.68
CA VAL A 25 -23.94 -7.83 -19.27
C VAL A 25 -22.57 -7.15 -19.24
N THR A 26 -22.62 -5.82 -19.14
CA THR A 26 -21.47 -5.03 -18.72
C THR A 26 -21.13 -5.52 -17.33
N PHE A 27 -20.12 -6.39 -17.22
CA PHE A 27 -19.43 -6.63 -15.97
C PHE A 27 -18.78 -5.31 -15.55
N PHE A 28 -19.56 -4.47 -14.87
CA PHE A 28 -19.01 -3.54 -13.90
C PHE A 28 -18.36 -4.43 -12.84
N THR A 29 -17.08 -4.72 -13.03
CA THR A 29 -16.22 -5.14 -11.94
C THR A 29 -16.29 -4.03 -10.93
N GLN A 30 -17.10 -4.24 -9.89
CA GLN A 30 -17.09 -3.39 -8.71
C GLN A 30 -15.71 -3.55 -8.08
N THR A 31 -14.78 -2.71 -8.50
CA THR A 31 -13.54 -2.49 -7.78
C THR A 31 -13.95 -1.86 -6.46
N SER A 32 -14.18 -2.71 -5.46
CA SER A 32 -14.32 -2.27 -4.08
C SER A 32 -13.18 -1.31 -3.80
N VAL A 33 -13.52 -0.12 -3.33
CA VAL A 33 -12.56 0.89 -2.90
C VAL A 33 -11.99 0.41 -1.56
N HIS A 34 -11.18 -0.63 -1.62
CA HIS A 34 -10.46 -1.12 -0.47
C HIS A 34 -9.28 -0.21 -0.22
N ALA A 35 -9.16 0.19 1.03
CA ALA A 35 -8.05 0.94 1.56
C ALA A 35 -6.82 0.04 1.67
N HIS A 36 -6.26 -0.32 0.51
CA HIS A 36 -5.18 -1.29 0.43
C HIS A 36 -3.92 -0.78 1.12
N GLU A 37 -3.32 -1.68 1.89
CA GLU A 37 -1.93 -1.61 2.35
C GLU A 37 -1.03 -1.40 1.12
N TYR A 38 0.01 -0.58 1.28
CA TYR A 38 1.05 -0.41 0.28
C TYR A 38 2.39 -0.45 1.00
N TRP A 39 3.33 -1.27 0.55
CA TRP A 39 4.60 -1.45 1.24
C TRP A 39 5.73 -1.85 0.28
N ILE A 40 6.98 -1.72 0.77
CA ILE A 40 8.16 -2.29 0.14
C ILE A 40 8.43 -3.62 0.83
N GLU A 41 8.59 -4.69 0.06
CA GLU A 41 8.91 -6.03 0.56
C GLU A 41 10.21 -6.52 -0.13
N PRO A 42 11.37 -6.35 0.52
CA PRO A 42 12.61 -7.02 0.16
C PRO A 42 12.41 -8.55 0.07
N LEU A 43 13.01 -9.18 -0.93
CA LEU A 43 13.05 -10.65 -1.01
C LEU A 43 14.00 -11.26 0.04
N ASN A 44 14.94 -10.46 0.53
CA ASN A 44 15.82 -10.76 1.65
C ASN A 44 15.94 -9.50 2.51
N PHE A 45 15.59 -9.59 3.79
CA PHE A 45 15.70 -8.51 4.77
C PHE A 45 17.07 -8.45 5.46
N SER A 46 17.88 -9.52 5.35
CA SER A 46 19.24 -9.59 5.88
C SER A 46 20.24 -10.08 4.82
N PRO A 47 20.44 -9.31 3.74
CA PRO A 47 21.36 -9.66 2.66
C PRO A 47 22.81 -9.53 3.09
N ALA A 48 23.71 -10.33 2.53
CA ALA A 48 25.14 -10.12 2.69
C ALA A 48 25.59 -8.79 2.04
N ILE A 49 26.77 -8.29 2.43
CA ILE A 49 27.42 -7.22 1.66
C ILE A 49 27.72 -7.72 0.24
N ASP A 50 27.60 -6.83 -0.74
CA ASP A 50 27.71 -7.12 -2.18
C ASP A 50 26.62 -8.08 -2.75
N GLU A 51 25.70 -8.61 -1.94
CA GLU A 51 24.52 -9.34 -2.41
C GLU A 51 23.56 -8.40 -3.14
N GLN A 52 23.02 -8.83 -4.28
CA GLN A 52 22.00 -8.06 -5.00
C GLN A 52 20.65 -8.18 -4.28
N VAL A 53 20.18 -7.08 -3.71
CA VAL A 53 18.86 -6.97 -3.09
C VAL A 53 17.83 -6.65 -4.16
N ALA A 54 16.78 -7.47 -4.22
CA ALA A 54 15.56 -7.17 -4.94
C ALA A 54 14.42 -6.89 -3.98
N ALA A 55 13.56 -5.92 -4.28
CA ALA A 55 12.41 -5.57 -3.46
C ALA A 55 11.15 -5.31 -4.31
N ASN A 56 10.04 -5.88 -3.86
CA ASN A 56 8.72 -5.68 -4.44
C ASN A 56 8.09 -4.40 -3.88
N LEU A 57 7.41 -3.63 -4.73
CA LEU A 57 6.36 -2.71 -4.28
C LEU A 57 5.06 -3.49 -4.29
N LYS A 58 4.35 -3.59 -3.16
CA LYS A 58 3.13 -4.39 -3.05
C LYS A 58 1.94 -3.52 -2.70
N VAL A 59 0.77 -3.89 -3.24
CA VAL A 59 -0.53 -3.31 -2.87
C VAL A 59 -1.50 -4.45 -2.55
N GLY A 60 -2.18 -4.39 -1.40
CA GLY A 60 -2.93 -5.54 -0.91
C GLY A 60 -3.76 -5.29 0.34
N SER A 61 -4.19 -6.38 0.95
CA SER A 61 -4.85 -6.38 2.25
C SER A 61 -4.45 -7.62 3.03
N ASN A 62 -4.33 -7.50 4.35
CA ASN A 62 -3.99 -8.61 5.25
C ASN A 62 -2.65 -9.27 4.85
N LEU A 63 -1.63 -8.46 4.54
CA LEU A 63 -0.31 -8.84 3.98
C LEU A 63 -0.34 -9.63 2.66
N LYS A 64 -1.51 -9.77 2.02
CA LYS A 64 -1.70 -10.46 0.75
C LYS A 64 -1.96 -9.41 -0.33
N GLY A 65 -1.02 -9.27 -1.26
CA GLY A 65 -1.03 -8.20 -2.24
C GLY A 65 -0.41 -8.56 -3.58
N GLN A 66 -0.80 -7.80 -4.61
CA GLN A 66 -0.18 -7.82 -5.91
C GLN A 66 1.17 -7.10 -5.84
N GLU A 67 2.22 -7.71 -6.36
CA GLU A 67 3.49 -7.02 -6.63
C GLU A 67 3.31 -6.15 -7.89
N LEU A 68 3.73 -4.91 -7.79
CA LEU A 68 3.64 -3.89 -8.84
C LEU A 68 4.95 -3.80 -9.60
N SER A 69 4.86 -3.47 -10.89
CA SER A 69 6.03 -3.08 -11.67
C SER A 69 6.50 -1.68 -11.30
N TYR A 70 7.79 -1.40 -11.48
CA TYR A 70 8.31 -0.04 -11.40
C TYR A 70 7.78 0.82 -12.56
N VAL A 71 7.16 1.95 -12.22
CA VAL A 71 6.63 2.93 -13.19
C VAL A 71 7.20 4.31 -12.83
N PRO A 72 8.17 4.84 -13.61
CA PRO A 72 8.80 6.14 -13.30
C PRO A 72 7.80 7.28 -13.15
N GLN A 73 6.73 7.28 -13.94
CA GLN A 73 5.67 8.29 -13.90
C GLN A 73 4.87 8.29 -12.59
N PHE A 74 4.87 7.16 -11.87
CA PHE A 74 4.22 7.02 -10.56
C PHE A 74 5.21 7.16 -9.39
N THR A 75 6.48 7.46 -9.67
CA THR A 75 7.54 7.60 -8.67
C THR A 75 7.97 9.06 -8.56
N VAL A 76 7.66 9.72 -7.44
CA VAL A 76 8.22 11.04 -7.12
C VAL A 76 9.67 10.88 -6.64
N ASP A 77 9.88 9.90 -5.77
CA ASP A 77 11.14 9.70 -5.08
C ASP A 77 11.36 8.21 -4.77
N TYR A 78 12.59 7.74 -4.93
CA TYR A 78 13.01 6.40 -4.54
C TYR A 78 14.47 6.51 -4.07
N ARG A 79 14.75 6.19 -2.81
CA ARG A 79 16.08 6.41 -2.20
C ARG A 79 16.48 5.26 -1.29
N LEU A 80 17.79 5.02 -1.25
CA LEU A 80 18.48 4.23 -0.24
C LEU A 80 19.22 5.19 0.70
N THR A 81 19.05 5.02 2.01
CA THR A 81 19.84 5.70 3.04
C THR A 81 20.61 4.68 3.85
N ASP A 82 21.93 4.87 3.94
CA ASP A 82 22.83 4.06 4.77
C ASP A 82 23.85 4.99 5.49
N GLN A 83 24.92 4.41 6.05
CA GLN A 83 25.97 5.16 6.75
C GLN A 83 26.78 6.14 5.87
N ASN A 84 26.82 5.97 4.54
CA ASN A 84 27.40 6.95 3.60
C ASN A 84 26.45 8.14 3.34
N GLY A 85 25.18 8.04 3.76
CA GLY A 85 24.13 9.02 3.51
C GLY A 85 23.05 8.49 2.55
N THR A 86 22.36 9.40 1.87
CA THR A 86 21.20 9.08 1.04
C THR A 86 21.52 9.22 -0.45
N ARG A 87 21.19 8.19 -1.25
CA ARG A 87 21.28 8.21 -2.72
C ARG A 87 19.96 7.79 -3.38
N ARG A 88 19.72 8.30 -4.59
CA ARG A 88 18.54 7.94 -5.40
C ARG A 88 18.72 6.51 -5.94
N LEU A 89 17.64 5.74 -5.93
CA LEU A 89 17.51 4.46 -6.61
C LEU A 89 16.75 4.68 -7.92
N GLU A 90 17.17 4.00 -8.97
CA GLU A 90 16.47 4.03 -10.26
C GLU A 90 16.13 2.60 -10.67
N GLY A 91 14.84 2.26 -10.58
CA GLY A 91 14.33 1.06 -11.23
C GLY A 91 14.29 1.25 -12.75
N LYS A 92 14.22 0.14 -13.49
CA LYS A 92 13.96 0.16 -14.93
C LYS A 92 12.46 0.00 -15.17
N ALA A 93 11.91 0.78 -16.10
CA ALA A 93 10.47 0.83 -16.34
C ALA A 93 9.91 -0.55 -16.73
N GLY A 94 8.91 -1.02 -15.99
CA GLY A 94 8.28 -2.33 -16.16
C GLY A 94 8.84 -3.44 -15.26
N ASP A 95 10.02 -3.27 -14.66
CA ASP A 95 10.66 -4.30 -13.84
C ASP A 95 9.79 -4.71 -12.64
N ARG A 96 9.80 -6.01 -12.34
CA ARG A 96 9.14 -6.68 -11.21
C ARG A 96 10.06 -7.83 -10.77
N PRO A 97 10.71 -7.79 -9.59
CA PRO A 97 10.59 -6.78 -8.52
C PRO A 97 10.88 -5.34 -8.96
N ALA A 98 10.20 -4.39 -8.32
CA ALA A 98 10.21 -2.97 -8.71
C ALA A 98 11.51 -2.23 -8.35
N LEU A 99 12.40 -2.88 -7.61
CA LEU A 99 13.71 -2.38 -7.26
C LEU A 99 14.72 -3.51 -7.25
N VAL A 100 15.91 -3.24 -7.79
CA VAL A 100 17.10 -4.06 -7.69
C VAL A 100 18.28 -3.13 -7.41
N PHE A 101 19.09 -3.44 -6.40
CA PHE A 101 20.31 -2.69 -6.06
C PHE A 101 21.31 -3.61 -5.34
N THR A 102 22.54 -3.12 -5.12
CA THR A 102 23.54 -3.80 -4.29
C THR A 102 23.91 -2.87 -3.14
N PRO A 103 23.81 -3.31 -1.86
CA PRO A 103 24.27 -2.53 -0.73
C PRO A 103 25.79 -2.35 -0.73
N GLU A 104 26.24 -1.12 -0.52
CA GLU A 104 27.67 -0.77 -0.45
C GLU A 104 28.23 -0.82 0.98
N ARG A 105 27.33 -0.96 1.97
CA ARG A 105 27.63 -0.75 3.39
C ARG A 105 26.82 -1.69 4.27
N PRO A 106 27.45 -2.32 5.27
CA PRO A 106 26.75 -3.17 6.22
C PRO A 106 26.04 -2.32 7.30
N GLY A 107 25.21 -2.99 8.10
CA GLY A 107 24.27 -2.40 9.07
C GLY A 107 22.96 -1.95 8.43
N LEU A 108 22.17 -1.20 9.19
CA LEU A 108 20.83 -0.77 8.81
C LEU A 108 20.84 0.09 7.54
N ASN A 109 20.23 -0.46 6.50
CA ASN A 109 19.98 0.19 5.23
C ASN A 109 18.47 0.47 5.12
N VAL A 110 18.12 1.66 4.63
CA VAL A 110 16.76 2.18 4.61
C VAL A 110 16.31 2.45 3.18
N ILE A 111 15.43 1.61 2.66
CA ILE A 111 14.78 1.79 1.36
C ILE A 111 13.55 2.68 1.56
N SER A 112 13.35 3.69 0.73
CA SER A 112 12.28 4.67 0.89
C SER A 112 11.67 5.11 -0.45
N TYR A 113 10.35 5.07 -0.58
CA TYR A 113 9.63 5.32 -1.83
C TYR A 113 8.45 6.29 -1.61
N VAL A 114 8.31 7.26 -2.52
CA VAL A 114 7.17 8.19 -2.56
C VAL A 114 6.47 8.11 -3.92
N SER A 115 5.18 7.81 -3.91
CA SER A 115 4.38 7.76 -5.13
C SER A 115 4.02 9.15 -5.64
N SER A 116 3.70 9.25 -6.94
CA SER A 116 2.89 10.35 -7.45
C SER A 116 1.52 10.35 -6.77
N ALA A 117 0.87 11.51 -6.78
CA ALA A 117 -0.49 11.63 -6.30
C ALA A 117 -1.46 10.96 -7.28
N ASN A 118 -2.37 10.14 -6.75
CA ASN A 118 -3.43 9.46 -7.49
C ASN A 118 -4.80 10.04 -7.06
N ARG A 119 -5.83 9.91 -7.90
CA ARG A 119 -7.19 10.37 -7.58
C ARG A 119 -8.13 9.17 -7.46
N ILE A 120 -9.00 9.20 -6.46
CA ILE A 120 -10.14 8.29 -6.33
C ILE A 120 -11.42 9.09 -6.14
N THR A 121 -12.52 8.62 -6.72
CA THR A 121 -13.83 9.30 -6.65
C THR A 121 -14.82 8.37 -5.97
N PHE A 122 -15.40 8.82 -4.86
CA PHE A 122 -16.40 8.09 -4.10
C PHE A 122 -17.79 8.33 -4.69
N GLN A 123 -18.45 7.25 -5.13
CA GLN A 123 -19.82 7.28 -5.63
C GLN A 123 -20.85 6.89 -4.54
N GLU A 124 -20.40 6.24 -3.48
CA GLU A 124 -21.21 5.70 -2.39
C GLU A 124 -20.64 6.21 -1.06
N TRP A 125 -21.49 6.86 -0.26
CA TRP A 125 -21.13 7.47 1.03
C TRP A 125 -20.73 6.41 2.06
N GLU A 126 -21.39 5.26 2.00
CA GLU A 126 -21.20 4.11 2.87
C GLU A 126 -19.78 3.57 2.76
N LYS A 127 -19.26 3.45 1.53
CA LYS A 127 -17.87 3.00 1.27
C LYS A 127 -16.83 3.99 1.80
N PHE A 128 -17.11 5.29 1.72
CA PHE A 128 -16.24 6.31 2.33
C PHE A 128 -16.24 6.19 3.85
N ASN A 129 -17.41 6.08 4.48
CA ASN A 129 -17.51 5.89 5.94
C ASN A 129 -16.88 4.59 6.43
N GLU A 130 -17.03 3.48 5.71
CA GLU A 130 -16.40 2.19 6.03
C GLU A 130 -14.86 2.29 5.99
N TYR A 131 -14.32 2.93 4.95
CA TYR A 131 -12.90 3.27 4.83
C TYR A 131 -12.43 4.11 6.02
N LEU A 132 -13.09 5.24 6.29
CA LEU A 132 -12.73 6.13 7.40
C LEU A 132 -12.81 5.43 8.76
N THR A 133 -13.82 4.59 8.98
CA THR A 133 -13.99 3.82 10.22
C THR A 133 -12.88 2.80 10.40
N THR A 134 -12.59 2.01 9.36
CA THR A 134 -11.52 1.01 9.35
C THR A 134 -10.14 1.62 9.63
N GLN A 135 -9.92 2.84 9.15
CA GLN A 135 -8.65 3.57 9.27
C GLN A 135 -8.61 4.57 10.45
N GLY A 136 -9.65 4.59 11.30
CA GLY A 136 -9.69 5.42 12.51
C GLY A 136 -9.83 6.94 12.28
N MET A 137 -10.31 7.34 11.10
CA MET A 137 -10.46 8.74 10.66
C MET A 137 -11.93 9.20 10.68
N THR A 138 -12.70 8.84 11.70
CA THR A 138 -14.15 9.12 11.76
C THR A 138 -14.49 10.61 11.89
N ASP A 139 -13.54 11.45 12.29
CA ASP A 139 -13.67 12.91 12.29
C ASP A 139 -13.83 13.49 10.87
N ILE A 140 -13.22 12.85 9.86
CA ILE A 140 -13.34 13.25 8.46
C ILE A 140 -14.80 13.19 8.00
N ALA A 141 -15.55 12.15 8.37
CA ALA A 141 -16.96 12.02 8.00
C ALA A 141 -17.81 13.17 8.59
N GLN A 142 -17.51 13.58 9.82
CA GLN A 142 -18.17 14.72 10.47
C GLN A 142 -17.80 16.04 9.77
N ARG A 143 -16.51 16.28 9.50
CA ARG A 143 -16.05 17.46 8.76
C ARG A 143 -16.63 17.53 7.34
N HIS A 144 -16.75 16.39 6.66
CA HIS A 144 -17.36 16.29 5.33
C HIS A 144 -18.79 16.84 5.32
N VAL A 145 -19.61 16.40 6.28
CA VAL A 145 -21.00 16.87 6.43
C VAL A 145 -21.06 18.34 6.85
N GLN A 146 -20.20 18.77 7.79
CA GLN A 146 -20.12 20.17 8.23
C GLN A 146 -19.71 21.15 7.10
N ARG A 147 -18.84 20.70 6.18
CA ARG A 147 -18.44 21.45 4.98
C ARG A 147 -19.51 21.47 3.89
N GLY A 148 -20.67 20.82 4.09
CA GLY A 148 -21.78 20.79 3.13
C GLY A 148 -21.45 20.06 1.82
N LEU A 149 -20.48 19.15 1.86
CA LEU A 149 -19.99 18.44 0.67
C LEU A 149 -21.00 17.37 0.19
N PRO A 150 -21.02 17.06 -1.12
CA PRO A 150 -21.94 16.06 -1.65
C PRO A 150 -21.51 14.65 -1.23
N GLN A 151 -22.46 13.83 -0.80
CA GLN A 151 -22.23 12.43 -0.38
C GLN A 151 -21.90 11.46 -1.52
N SER A 152 -21.82 11.94 -2.77
CA SER A 152 -21.47 11.17 -3.97
C SER A 152 -20.81 12.07 -5.01
N GLY A 153 -19.94 11.50 -5.86
CA GLY A 153 -19.23 12.22 -6.93
C GLY A 153 -18.05 13.09 -6.46
N PHE A 154 -17.77 13.10 -5.16
CA PHE A 154 -16.59 13.73 -4.58
C PHE A 154 -15.35 12.82 -4.67
N ALA A 155 -14.18 13.40 -4.47
CA ALA A 155 -12.91 12.75 -4.70
C ALA A 155 -11.88 13.08 -3.61
N GLU A 156 -10.95 12.14 -3.49
CA GLU A 156 -9.75 12.20 -2.67
C GLU A 156 -8.53 12.10 -3.59
N ARG A 157 -7.48 12.86 -3.26
CA ARG A 157 -6.15 12.70 -3.84
C ARG A 157 -5.28 11.98 -2.81
N TYR A 158 -4.58 10.91 -3.17
CA TYR A 158 -3.74 10.18 -2.23
C TYR A 158 -2.32 9.97 -2.74
N SER A 159 -1.35 9.96 -1.83
CA SER A 159 0.05 9.61 -2.12
C SER A 159 0.59 8.64 -1.08
N ARG A 160 1.47 7.72 -1.49
CA ARG A 160 2.11 6.70 -0.64
C ARG A 160 3.52 7.13 -0.26
N TYR A 161 3.90 6.92 1.00
CA TYR A 161 5.18 7.28 1.63
C TYR A 161 5.66 6.08 2.43
N VAL A 162 6.44 5.21 1.80
CA VAL A 162 6.71 3.87 2.35
C VAL A 162 8.19 3.64 2.54
N LYS A 163 8.53 3.05 3.69
CA LYS A 163 9.90 2.79 4.13
C LYS A 163 10.06 1.31 4.45
N SER A 164 11.19 0.73 4.09
CA SER A 164 11.60 -0.59 4.56
C SER A 164 13.02 -0.55 5.10
N LEU A 165 13.22 -1.23 6.22
CA LEU A 165 14.50 -1.40 6.88
C LEU A 165 15.04 -2.79 6.53
N ILE A 166 16.33 -2.88 6.21
CA ILE A 166 17.06 -4.16 6.03
C ILE A 166 18.39 -4.10 6.78
N ASP A 167 18.86 -5.24 7.29
CA ASP A 167 20.15 -5.33 8.00
C ASP A 167 21.22 -6.00 7.13
N VAL A 168 22.09 -5.19 6.54
CA VAL A 168 23.08 -5.67 5.57
C VAL A 168 24.28 -6.27 6.31
N GLY A 169 24.63 -7.51 5.96
CA GLY A 169 25.71 -8.26 6.60
C GLY A 169 25.36 -8.84 7.98
N SER A 170 24.10 -8.73 8.42
CA SER A 170 23.65 -9.16 9.74
C SER A 170 24.42 -8.51 10.91
N GLU A 171 24.87 -7.27 10.74
CA GLU A 171 25.64 -6.53 11.76
C GLU A 171 24.76 -6.02 12.92
N GLN A 172 23.44 -5.86 12.70
CA GLN A 172 22.48 -5.29 13.66
C GLN A 172 22.85 -3.85 14.11
N THR A 173 23.75 -3.18 13.38
CA THR A 173 24.23 -1.83 13.69
C THR A 173 23.46 -0.74 12.93
N GLY A 174 23.54 0.49 13.40
CA GLY A 174 22.80 1.63 12.83
C GLY A 174 21.48 1.87 13.55
N GLN A 175 20.73 2.87 13.09
CA GLN A 175 19.44 3.31 13.63
C GLN A 175 18.60 3.93 12.52
N ASP A 176 17.28 3.75 12.56
CA ASP A 176 16.36 4.39 11.62
C ASP A 176 16.38 5.92 11.81
N LYS A 177 16.08 6.65 10.75
CA LYS A 177 16.12 8.12 10.70
C LYS A 177 14.96 8.64 9.85
N LEU A 178 14.57 9.89 10.11
CA LEU A 178 13.64 10.59 9.25
C LEU A 178 14.29 10.87 7.89
N VAL A 179 13.66 10.40 6.81
CA VAL A 179 14.09 10.62 5.42
C VAL A 179 13.34 11.77 4.74
N GLY A 180 12.44 12.44 5.47
CA GLY A 180 11.78 13.68 5.06
C GLY A 180 10.43 13.46 4.35
N MET A 181 9.73 12.38 4.67
CA MET A 181 8.41 12.12 4.09
C MET A 181 7.31 12.99 4.72
N LYS A 182 6.22 13.24 3.97
CA LYS A 182 5.08 14.04 4.49
C LYS A 182 4.34 13.35 5.62
N ILE A 183 4.25 12.03 5.57
CA ILE A 183 3.87 11.17 6.70
C ILE A 183 5.00 10.15 6.83
N GLU A 184 5.49 9.93 8.04
CA GLU A 184 6.66 9.07 8.25
C GLU A 184 6.55 8.30 9.57
N LEU A 185 6.89 7.02 9.54
CA LEU A 185 7.03 6.17 10.71
C LEU A 185 8.53 5.98 10.98
N LEU A 186 8.94 6.25 12.22
CA LEU A 186 10.32 6.14 12.69
C LEU A 186 10.40 5.04 13.75
N ALA A 187 11.19 3.98 13.49
CA ALA A 187 11.57 3.06 14.56
C ALA A 187 12.54 3.75 15.52
N LEU A 188 12.23 3.79 16.82
CA LEU A 188 13.08 4.48 17.81
C LEU A 188 14.30 3.67 18.23
N SER A 189 14.27 2.36 17.95
CA SER A 189 15.37 1.41 18.07
C SER A 189 15.51 0.67 16.75
N ASN A 190 16.71 0.18 16.42
CA ASN A 190 16.91 -0.76 15.33
C ASN A 190 16.18 -2.09 15.65
N PRO A 191 15.14 -2.51 14.89
CA PRO A 191 14.43 -3.76 15.17
C PRO A 191 15.34 -4.99 15.06
N TYR A 192 16.38 -4.94 14.24
CA TYR A 192 17.34 -6.04 14.09
C TYR A 192 18.29 -6.22 15.29
N ALA A 193 18.27 -5.29 16.25
CA ALA A 193 19.05 -5.36 17.50
C ALA A 193 18.16 -5.64 18.73
N LEU A 194 16.95 -6.16 18.50
CA LEU A 194 15.99 -6.56 19.53
C LEU A 194 15.74 -8.08 19.44
N ASP A 195 15.50 -8.71 20.58
CA ASP A 195 15.25 -10.15 20.70
C ASP A 195 13.74 -10.50 20.64
N ASP A 196 13.41 -11.80 20.61
CA ASP A 196 12.03 -12.27 20.74
C ASP A 196 11.40 -11.82 22.07
N GLY A 197 10.22 -11.20 22.01
CA GLY A 197 9.52 -10.66 23.18
C GLY A 197 9.92 -9.23 23.59
N ASP A 198 10.92 -8.60 22.96
CA ASP A 198 11.24 -7.19 23.18
C ASP A 198 10.15 -6.25 22.65
N GLU A 199 10.11 -5.03 23.20
CA GLU A 199 9.20 -3.97 22.75
C GLU A 199 9.87 -3.03 21.74
N LEU A 200 9.25 -2.85 20.57
CA LEU A 200 9.60 -1.79 19.64
C LEU A 200 8.65 -0.59 19.77
N THR A 201 9.22 0.57 20.10
CA THR A 201 8.50 1.85 19.96
C THR A 201 8.69 2.42 18.55
N VAL A 202 7.58 2.78 17.91
CA VAL A 202 7.55 3.51 16.64
C VAL A 202 6.87 4.86 16.83
N GLN A 203 7.44 5.91 16.25
CA GLN A 203 6.92 7.27 16.30
C GLN A 203 6.43 7.73 14.93
N LEU A 204 5.16 8.15 14.86
CA LEU A 204 4.52 8.69 13.68
C LEU A 204 4.74 10.21 13.61
N TYR A 205 5.13 10.68 12.43
CA TYR A 205 5.31 12.08 12.09
C TYR A 205 4.39 12.46 10.92
N PHE A 206 3.90 13.70 10.95
CA PHE A 206 3.30 14.37 9.81
C PHE A 206 3.97 15.73 9.61
N GLN A 207 4.48 15.97 8.40
CA GLN A 207 5.24 17.16 8.02
C GLN A 207 6.39 17.49 9.01
N GLY A 208 7.12 16.46 9.45
CA GLY A 208 8.22 16.57 10.41
C GLY A 208 7.80 16.82 11.88
N THR A 209 6.51 16.91 12.18
CA THR A 209 5.97 17.07 13.54
C THR A 209 5.39 15.74 14.04
N PRO A 210 5.65 15.31 15.30
CA PRO A 210 5.01 14.12 15.85
C PRO A 210 3.48 14.20 15.80
N LEU A 211 2.81 13.12 15.39
CA LEU A 211 1.37 13.07 15.17
C LEU A 211 0.69 12.18 16.23
N GLY A 212 0.23 12.81 17.31
CA GLY A 212 -0.53 12.16 18.38
C GLY A 212 -2.02 11.94 18.07
N ASP A 213 -2.65 11.11 18.90
CA ASP A 213 -4.05 10.64 18.77
C ASP A 213 -4.43 10.22 17.35
N HIS A 214 -3.60 9.36 16.76
CA HIS A 214 -3.73 8.91 15.39
C HIS A 214 -3.64 7.39 15.29
N GLN A 215 -4.50 6.76 14.48
CA GLN A 215 -4.51 5.30 14.37
C GLN A 215 -3.28 4.80 13.60
N VAL A 216 -2.61 3.81 14.19
CA VAL A 216 -1.58 2.99 13.56
C VAL A 216 -2.09 1.55 13.53
N SER A 217 -1.97 0.90 12.37
CA SER A 217 -2.33 -0.50 12.17
C SER A 217 -1.05 -1.30 11.93
N ILE A 218 -0.76 -2.25 12.81
CA ILE A 218 0.40 -3.14 12.77
C ILE A 218 -0.08 -4.49 12.28
N PHE A 219 0.52 -4.98 11.21
CA PHE A 219 0.26 -6.29 10.64
C PHE A 219 1.53 -7.13 10.81
N SER A 220 1.42 -8.34 11.34
CA SER A 220 2.56 -9.26 11.48
C SER A 220 2.21 -10.70 11.13
N GLN A 221 3.19 -11.40 10.57
CA GLN A 221 3.06 -12.81 10.19
C GLN A 221 4.46 -13.43 9.95
N ASP A 222 4.70 -14.62 10.49
CA ASP A 222 5.78 -15.50 10.00
C ASP A 222 5.41 -16.06 8.62
N GLN A 223 5.86 -15.39 7.56
CA GLN A 223 5.58 -15.79 6.18
C GLN A 223 6.32 -17.08 5.78
N ALA A 224 7.47 -17.39 6.40
CA ALA A 224 8.28 -18.55 6.06
C ALA A 224 7.65 -19.85 6.56
N ARG A 225 7.05 -19.82 7.77
CA ARG A 225 6.34 -20.95 8.39
C ARG A 225 4.83 -20.95 8.14
N GLN A 226 4.31 -19.95 7.40
CA GLN A 226 2.87 -19.75 7.15
C GLN A 226 2.07 -19.58 8.46
N GLY A 227 2.60 -18.78 9.39
CA GLY A 227 1.93 -18.42 10.64
C GLY A 227 0.59 -17.73 10.42
N GLU A 228 -0.20 -17.60 11.49
CA GLU A 228 -1.43 -16.80 11.45
C GLU A 228 -1.08 -15.31 11.26
N LEU A 229 -2.01 -14.55 10.68
CA LEU A 229 -1.84 -13.10 10.52
C LEU A 229 -2.40 -12.40 11.75
N GLU A 230 -1.56 -11.63 12.43
CA GLU A 230 -1.99 -10.73 13.48
C GLU A 230 -2.21 -9.31 12.94
N ILE A 231 -3.26 -8.64 13.44
CA ILE A 231 -3.59 -7.25 13.07
C ILE A 231 -3.96 -6.45 14.31
N THR A 232 -2.99 -5.71 14.83
CA THR A 232 -3.16 -4.83 15.99
C THR A 232 -3.44 -3.39 15.54
N ARG A 233 -4.51 -2.78 16.07
CA ARG A 233 -4.86 -1.37 15.82
C ARG A 233 -4.75 -0.59 17.12
N VAL A 234 -3.85 0.39 17.14
CA VAL A 234 -3.52 1.21 18.31
C VAL A 234 -3.56 2.69 17.94
N ARG A 235 -3.63 3.57 18.95
CA ARG A 235 -3.54 5.02 18.76
C ARG A 235 -2.24 5.55 19.34
N THR A 236 -1.60 6.47 18.62
CA THR A 236 -0.42 7.18 19.10
C THR A 236 -0.74 8.02 20.33
N ASN A 237 0.18 8.04 21.31
CA ASN A 237 0.10 8.98 22.42
C ASN A 237 0.34 10.43 21.95
N GLU A 238 0.26 11.40 22.86
CA GLU A 238 0.47 12.84 22.56
C GLU A 238 1.80 13.15 21.83
N ASN A 239 2.83 12.32 22.03
CA ASN A 239 4.14 12.45 21.41
C ASN A 239 4.24 11.68 20.08
N GLY A 240 3.13 11.19 19.53
CA GLY A 240 3.10 10.44 18.28
C GLY A 240 3.61 9.00 18.38
N LYS A 241 3.76 8.41 19.57
CA LYS A 241 4.38 7.10 19.76
C LYS A 241 3.36 5.98 19.99
N VAL A 242 3.67 4.79 19.44
CA VAL A 242 3.07 3.50 19.79
C VAL A 242 4.16 2.49 20.09
N SER A 243 3.87 1.51 20.94
CA SER A 243 4.75 0.39 21.30
C SER A 243 4.02 -0.93 21.09
N PHE A 244 4.77 -1.97 20.71
CA PHE A 244 4.27 -3.34 20.57
C PHE A 244 5.42 -4.35 20.71
N THR A 245 5.09 -5.58 21.12
CA THR A 245 6.04 -6.69 21.24
C THR A 245 6.41 -7.25 19.88
N LEU A 246 7.67 -7.64 19.72
CA LEU A 246 8.18 -8.31 18.53
C LEU A 246 8.27 -9.83 18.73
N HIS A 247 8.08 -10.57 17.64
CA HIS A 247 8.17 -12.02 17.58
C HIS A 247 9.13 -12.48 16.48
N SER A 248 9.99 -13.45 16.80
CA SER A 248 10.97 -13.99 15.86
C SER A 248 10.33 -14.58 14.59
N GLY A 249 10.95 -14.32 13.45
CA GLY A 249 10.50 -14.77 12.13
C GLY A 249 9.38 -13.93 11.49
N GLU A 250 8.69 -13.08 12.26
CA GLU A 250 7.58 -12.28 11.71
C GLU A 250 8.06 -11.14 10.81
N MET A 251 7.37 -10.93 9.68
CA MET A 251 7.46 -9.68 8.92
C MET A 251 6.41 -8.71 9.45
N TYR A 252 6.83 -7.49 9.79
CA TYR A 252 5.97 -6.40 10.24
C TYR A 252 5.69 -5.41 9.11
N VAL A 253 4.43 -5.03 8.93
CA VAL A 253 4.03 -3.84 8.17
C VAL A 253 3.21 -2.93 9.07
N ILE A 254 3.75 -1.75 9.35
CA ILE A 254 3.13 -0.74 10.20
C ILE A 254 2.58 0.35 9.30
N ASN A 255 1.28 0.63 9.39
CA ASN A 255 0.57 1.55 8.50
C ASN A 255 -0.10 2.69 9.26
N ALA A 256 -0.05 3.89 8.71
CA ALA A 256 -0.78 5.06 9.19
C ALA A 256 -1.29 5.90 8.01
N ILE A 257 -2.48 6.49 8.11
CA ILE A 257 -3.05 7.33 7.04
C ILE A 257 -3.48 8.65 7.65
N LYS A 258 -2.93 9.77 7.17
CA LYS A 258 -3.42 11.11 7.53
C LYS A 258 -4.22 11.69 6.37
N MET A 259 -5.45 12.11 6.63
CA MET A 259 -6.27 12.85 5.66
C MET A 259 -6.48 14.31 6.12
N VAL A 260 -6.44 15.24 5.16
CA VAL A 260 -6.61 16.68 5.33
C VAL A 260 -7.63 17.23 4.33
N ASP A 261 -8.27 18.35 4.67
CA ASP A 261 -9.17 19.05 3.78
C ASP A 261 -8.43 19.58 2.53
N VAL A 262 -9.09 19.53 1.38
CA VAL A 262 -8.70 20.32 0.18
C VAL A 262 -9.78 21.35 -0.07
N GLU A 263 -9.38 22.61 -0.17
CA GLU A 263 -10.24 23.74 -0.53
C GLU A 263 -10.18 24.02 -2.04
N ASP A 264 -11.21 24.69 -2.55
CA ASP A 264 -11.27 25.30 -3.89
C ASP A 264 -10.95 24.42 -5.12
N GLN A 265 -11.18 23.11 -5.06
CA GLN A 265 -11.06 22.21 -6.22
C GLN A 265 -12.35 21.47 -6.56
N GLN A 266 -12.70 21.45 -7.85
CA GLN A 266 -13.93 20.83 -8.33
C GLN A 266 -13.96 19.33 -8.02
N ASN A 267 -14.85 18.98 -7.10
CA ASN A 267 -15.07 17.65 -6.52
C ASN A 267 -13.85 17.05 -5.81
N LEU A 268 -12.65 17.64 -5.81
CA LEU A 268 -11.51 17.16 -5.01
C LEU A 268 -11.51 17.87 -3.67
N VAL A 269 -11.87 17.14 -2.62
CA VAL A 269 -12.23 17.71 -1.30
C VAL A 269 -11.37 17.18 -0.15
N TRP A 270 -10.61 16.11 -0.40
CA TRP A 270 -9.71 15.46 0.56
C TRP A 270 -8.34 15.19 -0.09
N GLU A 271 -7.27 15.32 0.70
CA GLU A 271 -5.97 14.75 0.37
C GLU A 271 -5.51 13.83 1.49
N SER A 272 -4.99 12.65 1.14
CA SER A 272 -4.47 11.68 2.09
C SER A 272 -3.02 11.27 1.83
N PHE A 273 -2.32 11.01 2.92
CA PHE A 273 -0.92 10.63 2.96
C PHE A 273 -0.85 9.30 3.69
N TRP A 274 -0.39 8.26 3.00
CA TRP A 274 -0.35 6.89 3.52
C TRP A 274 1.10 6.54 3.82
N GLY A 275 1.42 6.40 5.11
CA GLY A 275 2.71 5.97 5.61
C GLY A 275 2.77 4.46 5.79
N SER A 276 3.88 3.83 5.41
CA SER A 276 4.20 2.48 5.90
C SER A 276 5.66 2.34 6.34
N LEU A 277 5.91 1.43 7.28
CA LEU A 277 7.22 0.95 7.69
C LEU A 277 7.23 -0.59 7.67
N THR A 278 8.24 -1.19 7.03
CA THR A 278 8.35 -2.65 6.88
C THR A 278 9.73 -3.19 7.23
N PHE A 279 9.77 -4.23 8.05
CA PHE A 279 10.98 -4.98 8.42
C PHE A 279 10.60 -6.44 8.75
N ASN A 280 11.59 -7.30 8.94
CA ASN A 280 11.38 -8.69 9.36
C ASN A 280 12.30 -9.03 10.52
N MET A 281 11.80 -9.79 11.49
CA MET A 281 12.59 -10.34 12.58
C MET A 281 13.27 -11.64 12.14
N ALA A 282 14.52 -11.84 12.55
CA ALA A 282 15.18 -13.13 12.39
C ALA A 282 14.39 -14.24 13.11
N GLY A 283 14.34 -15.43 12.51
CA GLY A 283 13.49 -16.55 12.93
C GLY A 283 14.24 -17.84 13.22
#